data_AF-A0A094FKH7-F1
#
_entry.id   AF-A0A094FKH7-F1
#
_cell.length_a   1.000
_cell.length_b   1.000
_cell.length_c   1.000
_cell.angle_alpha   90.00
_cell.angle_beta   90.00
_cell.angle_gamma   90.00
#
_symmetry.space_group_name_H-M   'P 1'
#
loop_
_entity.id
_entity.type
_entity.pdbx_description
1 polymer ?
#
loop_
_entity_poly.entity_id
_entity_poly.type
_entity_poly.pdbx_seq_one_letter_code
_entity_poly.pdbx_strand_id
1 'polypeptide(L)'
;MGDNETGKQIVKEAREIYYMENTFTVKSHRICEFGRDNLADRKPMAIEPLVRGIIVRVDLEHIYDIDVAHGTFAPVDGWVVRDLRQLLEFTNAKSIGIEVRGGGAPDGSDLRIQQKIKEISGIVKELIKQYGEKLTIRKMMRNDDGQWKSHDLRSYWN
;
A
#
# COMPACT_ATOMS: atom_id res chain seq x y z
N MET A 1 -18.87 23.45 20.12
CA MET A 1 -19.31 23.81 18.75
C MET A 1 -19.17 22.55 17.89
N GLY A 2 -20.26 22.03 17.31
CA GLY A 2 -20.16 20.87 16.40
C GLY A 2 -21.39 19.96 16.28
N ASP A 3 -22.41 20.09 17.14
CA ASP A 3 -23.49 19.07 17.20
C ASP A 3 -24.75 19.41 16.40
N ASN A 4 -24.80 20.59 15.75
CA ASN A 4 -25.87 20.92 14.81
C ASN A 4 -25.62 20.29 13.43
N GLU A 5 -26.67 20.09 12.65
CA GLU A 5 -26.60 19.41 11.34
C GLU A 5 -25.57 20.06 10.40
N THR A 6 -25.45 21.38 10.44
CA THR A 6 -24.47 22.14 9.67
C THR A 6 -23.03 21.77 10.04
N GLY A 7 -22.72 21.60 11.33
CA GLY A 7 -21.38 21.18 11.77
C GLY A 7 -21.03 19.77 11.30
N LYS A 8 -22.01 18.85 11.35
CA LYS A 8 -21.85 17.46 10.87
C LYS A 8 -21.60 17.40 9.37
N GLN A 9 -22.31 18.23 8.60
CA GLN A 9 -22.15 18.32 7.16
C GLN A 9 -20.76 18.86 6.78
N ILE A 10 -20.28 19.94 7.42
CA ILE A 10 -18.95 20.50 7.16
C ILE A 10 -17.83 19.48 7.47
N VAL A 11 -17.95 18.74 8.57
CA VAL A 11 -16.97 17.70 8.93
C VAL A 11 -16.96 16.57 7.90
N LYS A 12 -18.12 16.19 7.38
CA LYS A 12 -18.24 15.18 6.32
C LYS A 12 -17.56 15.65 5.03
N GLU A 13 -17.87 16.85 4.56
CA GLU A 13 -17.30 17.41 3.33
C GLU A 13 -15.78 17.58 3.42
N ALA A 14 -15.28 18.14 4.51
CA ALA A 14 -13.84 18.28 4.74
C ALA A 14 -13.11 16.92 4.70
N ARG A 15 -13.75 15.86 5.21
CA ARG A 15 -13.20 14.51 5.21
C ARG A 15 -13.18 13.89 3.82
N GLU A 16 -14.25 14.04 3.05
CA GLU A 16 -14.29 13.58 1.66
C GLU A 16 -13.19 14.25 0.84
N ILE A 17 -13.04 15.57 0.97
CA ILE A 17 -11.96 16.34 0.33
C ILE A 17 -10.58 15.79 0.75
N TYR A 18 -10.36 15.55 2.05
CA TYR A 18 -9.09 15.01 2.54
C TYR A 18 -8.71 13.69 1.83
N TYR A 19 -9.61 12.72 1.74
CA TYR A 19 -9.30 11.44 1.10
C TYR A 19 -9.27 11.52 -0.44
N MET A 20 -10.04 12.45 -1.03
CA MET A 20 -10.14 12.59 -2.48
C MET A 20 -8.99 13.37 -3.11
N GLU A 21 -8.40 14.33 -2.39
CA GLU A 21 -7.39 15.23 -2.94
C GLU A 21 -5.96 14.85 -2.54
N ASN A 22 -5.78 13.99 -1.55
CA ASN A 22 -4.46 13.59 -1.07
C ASN A 22 -3.99 12.25 -1.65
N THR A 23 -2.67 12.07 -1.66
CA THR A 23 -2.02 10.78 -1.89
C THR A 23 -1.42 10.28 -0.58
N PHE A 24 -1.86 9.12 -0.14
CA PHE A 24 -1.43 8.53 1.13
C PHE A 24 -0.27 7.59 0.93
N THR A 25 0.72 7.64 1.82
CA THR A 25 1.79 6.64 1.83
C THR A 25 1.69 5.80 3.10
N VAL A 26 1.47 4.50 2.92
CA VAL A 26 1.14 3.57 4.00
C VAL A 26 2.12 2.41 3.99
N LYS A 27 2.56 1.93 5.15
CA LYS A 27 3.32 0.67 5.23
C LYS A 27 2.38 -0.50 4.97
N SER A 28 2.81 -1.50 4.20
CA SER A 28 2.02 -2.71 3.86
C SER A 28 1.29 -3.30 5.07
N HIS A 29 1.99 -3.56 6.18
CA HIS A 29 1.38 -4.13 7.40
C HIS A 29 0.32 -3.25 8.08
N ARG A 30 0.17 -1.97 7.69
CA ARG A 30 -0.85 -1.04 8.22
C ARG A 30 -1.95 -0.73 7.22
N ILE A 31 -1.95 -1.30 6.02
CA ILE A 31 -2.97 -0.97 5.02
C ILE A 31 -4.38 -1.35 5.47
N CYS A 32 -4.52 -2.46 6.21
CA CYS A 32 -5.80 -2.89 6.80
C CYS A 32 -6.31 -1.91 7.86
N GLU A 33 -5.40 -1.36 8.68
CA GLU A 33 -5.74 -0.33 9.67
C GLU A 33 -6.12 0.98 8.98
N PHE A 34 -5.40 1.35 7.92
CA PHE A 34 -5.66 2.56 7.15
C PHE A 34 -7.05 2.54 6.50
N GLY A 35 -7.48 1.42 5.90
CA GLY A 35 -8.81 1.30 5.28
C GLY A 35 -9.98 1.50 6.25
N ARG A 36 -9.74 1.32 7.55
CA ARG A 36 -10.75 1.41 8.61
C ARG A 36 -10.56 2.65 9.45
N ASP A 37 -11.10 3.76 8.98
CA ASP A 37 -11.07 5.00 9.75
C ASP A 37 -12.17 4.99 10.83
N ASN A 38 -11.75 5.11 12.08
CA ASN A 38 -12.63 5.20 13.25
C ASN A 38 -12.65 6.65 13.73
N LEU A 39 -13.23 7.57 12.95
CA LEU A 39 -13.29 8.98 13.33
C LEU A 39 -14.40 9.30 14.34
N ALA A 40 -14.15 10.39 15.09
CA ALA A 40 -14.91 11.15 16.11
C ALA A 40 -16.23 10.57 16.67
N ASP A 41 -17.09 10.06 15.80
CA ASP A 41 -18.40 9.50 16.09
C ASP A 41 -18.33 8.02 16.52
N ARG A 42 -17.11 7.44 16.57
CA ARG A 42 -16.81 6.04 16.90
C ARG A 42 -17.48 5.00 15.99
N LYS A 43 -17.94 5.41 14.81
CA LYS A 43 -18.50 4.49 13.81
C LYS A 43 -17.43 4.16 12.78
N PRO A 44 -17.04 2.88 12.63
CA PRO A 44 -16.12 2.47 11.58
C PRO A 44 -16.68 2.83 10.20
N MET A 45 -15.87 3.47 9.38
CA MET A 45 -16.21 3.78 7.98
C MET A 45 -15.11 3.24 7.07
N ALA A 46 -15.53 2.59 5.99
CA ALA A 46 -14.66 2.21 4.89
C ALA A 46 -14.22 3.47 4.13
N ILE A 47 -12.93 3.79 4.17
CA ILE A 47 -12.37 4.94 3.45
C ILE A 47 -11.77 4.55 2.09
N GLU A 48 -11.63 3.26 1.79
CA GLU A 48 -11.09 2.74 0.54
C GLU A 48 -11.81 3.31 -0.69
N PRO A 49 -13.15 3.49 -0.69
CA PRO A 49 -13.85 4.12 -1.80
C PRO A 49 -13.62 5.64 -1.92
N LEU A 50 -13.11 6.32 -0.89
CA LEU A 50 -12.87 7.77 -0.94
C LEU A 50 -11.46 8.08 -1.44
N VAL A 51 -10.51 7.19 -1.18
CA VAL A 51 -9.09 7.38 -1.49
C VAL A 51 -8.85 7.41 -3.00
N ARG A 52 -8.24 8.50 -3.49
CA ARG A 52 -7.88 8.66 -4.91
C ARG A 52 -6.41 8.37 -5.21
N GLY A 53 -5.53 8.48 -4.23
CA GLY A 53 -4.10 8.18 -4.38
C GLY A 53 -3.57 7.41 -3.18
N ILE A 54 -2.92 6.27 -3.42
CA ILE A 54 -2.26 5.51 -2.36
C ILE A 54 -0.93 4.92 -2.85
N ILE A 55 0.07 4.93 -1.98
CA ILE A 55 1.39 4.30 -2.16
C ILE A 55 1.61 3.36 -0.97
N VAL A 56 1.80 2.07 -1.25
CA VAL A 56 2.07 1.05 -0.26
C VAL A 56 3.55 0.71 -0.24
N ARG A 57 4.17 0.85 0.94
CA ARG A 57 5.58 0.53 1.16
C ARG A 57 5.75 -0.90 1.66
N VAL A 58 6.53 -1.68 0.92
CA VAL A 58 6.95 -3.04 1.26
C VAL A 58 8.41 -2.96 1.68
N ASP A 59 8.67 -2.85 2.98
CA ASP A 59 10.03 -2.77 3.54
C ASP A 59 10.58 -4.18 3.74
N LEU A 60 11.54 -4.59 2.90
CA LEU A 60 12.12 -5.93 2.97
C LEU A 60 13.07 -6.09 4.16
N GLU A 61 13.69 -5.02 4.65
CA GLU A 61 14.66 -5.11 5.75
C GLU A 61 14.03 -5.54 7.08
N HIS A 62 12.72 -5.33 7.26
CA HIS A 62 11.98 -5.68 8.48
C HIS A 62 11.27 -7.04 8.42
N ILE A 63 11.59 -7.88 7.42
CA ILE A 63 10.92 -9.18 7.21
C ILE A 63 11.19 -10.19 8.33
N TYR A 64 12.31 -10.10 9.04
CA TYR A 64 12.73 -11.13 9.99
C TYR A 64 11.99 -11.11 11.35
N ASP A 65 11.32 -10.01 11.72
CA ASP A 65 10.68 -9.90 13.04
C ASP A 65 9.23 -10.39 13.07
N ILE A 66 8.55 -10.47 11.92
CA ILE A 66 7.10 -10.74 11.88
C ILE A 66 6.80 -12.25 11.78
N ASP A 67 7.64 -13.01 11.07
CA ASP A 67 7.44 -14.45 10.89
C ASP A 67 7.66 -15.26 12.18
N VAL A 68 8.35 -14.71 13.18
CA VAL A 68 8.60 -15.38 14.48
C VAL A 68 7.54 -15.04 15.52
N ALA A 69 6.92 -13.85 15.44
CA ALA A 69 6.00 -13.35 16.48
C ALA A 69 4.59 -13.95 16.41
N HIS A 70 4.15 -14.41 15.23
CA HIS A 70 2.81 -14.98 15.04
C HIS A 70 2.88 -16.48 14.79
N GLY A 71 3.07 -17.28 15.84
CA GLY A 71 3.06 -18.76 15.85
C GLY A 71 1.74 -19.43 15.41
N THR A 72 1.16 -18.95 14.31
CA THR A 72 -0.08 -19.35 13.69
C THR A 72 0.19 -19.46 12.21
N PHE A 73 0.13 -20.69 11.69
CA PHE A 73 0.04 -21.06 10.27
C PHE A 73 0.21 -19.88 9.31
N ALA A 74 1.44 -19.61 8.89
CA ALA A 74 1.68 -18.63 7.84
C ALA A 74 0.77 -18.98 6.66
N PRO A 75 -0.02 -18.03 6.13
CA PRO A 75 -0.83 -18.30 4.96
C PRO A 75 0.07 -18.85 3.85
N VAL A 76 -0.50 -19.73 3.01
CA VAL A 76 0.22 -20.34 1.87
C VAL A 76 0.86 -19.27 0.98
N ASP A 77 0.28 -18.06 0.99
CA ASP A 77 0.83 -16.84 0.44
C ASP A 77 1.41 -15.95 1.56
N GLY A 78 2.66 -15.49 1.41
CA GLY A 78 3.36 -14.67 2.43
C GLY A 78 2.60 -13.41 2.86
N TRP A 79 2.90 -12.86 4.05
CA TRP A 79 2.18 -11.72 4.64
C TRP A 79 2.06 -10.50 3.71
N VAL A 80 3.07 -10.26 2.87
CA VAL A 80 3.06 -9.19 1.87
C VAL A 80 1.93 -9.38 0.86
N VAL A 81 1.66 -10.62 0.44
CA VAL A 81 0.56 -10.95 -0.48
C VAL A 81 -0.79 -10.60 0.15
N ARG A 82 -0.98 -10.99 1.42
CA ARG A 82 -2.20 -10.68 2.18
C ARG A 82 -2.42 -9.16 2.29
N ASP A 83 -1.36 -8.42 2.57
CA ASP A 83 -1.44 -6.96 2.72
C ASP A 83 -1.72 -6.28 1.37
N LEU A 84 -0.99 -6.67 0.31
CA LEU A 84 -1.23 -6.13 -1.04
C LEU A 84 -2.63 -6.47 -1.56
N ARG A 85 -3.24 -7.58 -1.12
CA ARG A 85 -4.62 -7.92 -1.49
C ARG A 85 -5.63 -6.86 -1.06
N GLN A 86 -5.36 -6.12 0.01
CA GLN A 86 -6.22 -5.02 0.47
C GLN A 86 -6.29 -3.87 -0.55
N LEU A 87 -5.31 -3.74 -1.44
CA LEU A 87 -5.36 -2.72 -2.49
C LEU A 87 -6.55 -2.90 -3.45
N LEU A 88 -7.10 -4.12 -3.58
CA LEU A 88 -8.26 -4.39 -4.43
C LEU A 88 -9.53 -3.64 -3.98
N GLU A 89 -9.62 -3.27 -2.70
CA GLU A 89 -10.77 -2.55 -2.12
C GLU A 89 -10.79 -1.05 -2.51
N PHE A 90 -9.67 -0.51 -3.01
CA PHE A 90 -9.51 0.88 -3.41
C PHE A 90 -10.08 1.10 -4.83
N THR A 91 -11.37 0.84 -5.00
CA THR A 91 -12.08 0.83 -6.29
C THR A 91 -12.08 2.18 -7.01
N ASN A 92 -12.00 3.27 -6.25
CA ASN A 92 -12.04 4.64 -6.75
C ASN A 92 -10.66 5.28 -6.95
N ALA A 93 -9.58 4.54 -6.69
CA ALA A 93 -8.23 5.04 -6.85
C ALA A 93 -7.94 5.48 -8.30
N LYS A 94 -7.39 6.69 -8.43
CA LYS A 94 -6.85 7.23 -9.67
C LYS A 94 -5.38 6.88 -9.83
N SER A 95 -4.67 6.64 -8.73
CA SER A 95 -3.28 6.18 -8.71
C SER A 95 -3.04 5.22 -7.55
N ILE A 96 -2.35 4.11 -7.85
CA ILE A 96 -1.87 3.14 -6.86
C ILE A 96 -0.38 2.92 -7.08
N GLY A 97 0.40 3.01 -6.01
CA GLY A 97 1.83 2.72 -6.02
C GLY A 97 2.19 1.58 -5.08
N ILE A 98 3.11 0.73 -5.50
CA ILE A 98 3.81 -0.23 -4.64
C ILE A 98 5.29 0.15 -4.65
N GLU A 99 5.80 0.55 -3.49
CA GLU A 99 7.23 0.83 -3.27
C GLU A 99 7.88 -0.35 -2.55
N VAL A 100 8.74 -1.09 -3.24
CA VAL A 100 9.56 -2.14 -2.64
C VAL A 100 10.87 -1.52 -2.15
N ARG A 101 11.15 -1.59 -0.85
CA ARG A 101 12.32 -0.98 -0.22
C ARG A 101 13.26 -2.05 0.33
N GLY A 102 14.53 -1.90 0.04
CA GLY A 102 15.61 -2.74 0.56
C GLY A 102 16.90 -2.52 -0.19
N GLY A 103 18.01 -2.98 0.39
CA GLY A 103 19.32 -2.94 -0.26
C GLY A 103 19.44 -3.77 -1.54
N GLY A 104 20.68 -3.92 -2.03
CA GLY A 104 21.01 -4.72 -3.21
C GLY A 104 20.93 -3.94 -4.53
N ALA A 105 20.92 -4.68 -5.64
CA ALA A 105 21.09 -4.13 -6.98
C ALA A 105 19.91 -3.25 -7.43
N PRO A 106 20.13 -2.13 -8.15
CA PRO A 106 19.07 -1.21 -8.53
C PRO A 106 17.94 -1.73 -9.38
N ASP A 107 18.26 -2.65 -10.28
CA ASP A 107 17.32 -3.35 -11.14
C ASP A 107 16.47 -4.40 -10.40
N GLY A 108 16.75 -4.63 -9.11
CA GLY A 108 16.10 -5.68 -8.32
C GLY A 108 16.60 -7.08 -8.63
N SER A 109 17.73 -7.24 -9.32
CA SER A 109 18.32 -8.55 -9.64
C SER A 109 18.87 -9.31 -8.43
N ASP A 110 18.95 -8.67 -7.27
CA ASP A 110 19.39 -9.35 -6.05
C ASP A 110 18.41 -10.45 -5.64
N LEU A 111 18.97 -11.56 -5.14
CA LEU A 111 18.22 -12.79 -4.87
C LEU A 111 17.00 -12.56 -3.96
N ARG A 112 17.13 -11.66 -2.98
CA ARG A 112 16.06 -11.36 -2.02
C ARG A 112 14.88 -10.66 -2.70
N ILE A 113 15.17 -9.65 -3.52
CA ILE A 113 14.14 -8.96 -4.31
C ILE A 113 13.52 -9.92 -5.33
N GLN A 114 14.31 -10.72 -6.05
CA GLN A 114 13.78 -11.70 -7.01
C GLN A 114 12.84 -12.72 -6.35
N GLN A 115 13.21 -13.23 -5.17
CA GLN A 115 12.34 -14.12 -4.40
C GLN A 115 11.03 -13.43 -4.02
N LYS A 116 11.07 -12.17 -3.61
CA LYS A 116 9.86 -11.41 -3.26
C LYS A 116 9.02 -11.07 -4.49
N ILE A 117 9.63 -10.69 -5.61
CA ILE A 117 8.97 -10.45 -6.90
C ILE A 117 8.17 -11.70 -7.31
N LYS A 118 8.78 -12.88 -7.17
CA LYS A 118 8.12 -14.16 -7.42
C LYS A 118 6.96 -14.42 -6.44
N GLU A 119 7.18 -14.21 -5.14
CA GLU A 119 6.17 -14.41 -4.09
C GLU A 119 4.91 -13.57 -4.32
N ILE A 120 5.07 -12.27 -4.64
CA ILE A 120 3.93 -11.37 -4.84
C ILE A 120 3.33 -11.43 -6.25
N SER A 121 3.86 -12.29 -7.13
CA SER A 121 3.49 -12.28 -8.55
C SER A 121 2.00 -12.52 -8.78
N GLY A 122 1.36 -13.38 -7.98
CA GLY A 122 -0.07 -13.66 -8.13
C GLY A 122 -0.90 -12.39 -7.92
N ILE A 123 -0.74 -11.76 -6.76
CA ILE A 123 -1.50 -10.55 -6.41
C ILE A 123 -1.13 -9.36 -7.30
N VAL A 124 0.14 -9.21 -7.69
CA VAL A 124 0.55 -8.11 -8.59
C VAL A 124 -0.15 -8.23 -9.94
N LYS A 125 -0.28 -9.43 -10.50
CA LYS A 125 -1.01 -9.64 -11.76
C LYS A 125 -2.51 -9.31 -11.62
N GLU A 126 -3.13 -9.66 -10.49
CA GLU A 126 -4.51 -9.26 -10.18
C GLU A 126 -4.65 -7.72 -10.14
N LEU A 127 -3.71 -7.04 -9.47
CA LEU A 127 -3.70 -5.57 -9.38
C LEU A 127 -3.45 -4.92 -10.74
N ILE A 128 -2.54 -5.45 -11.57
CA ILE A 128 -2.31 -4.96 -12.93
C ILE A 128 -3.60 -5.08 -13.75
N LYS A 129 -4.30 -6.22 -13.65
CA LYS A 129 -5.58 -6.43 -14.33
C LYS A 129 -6.65 -5.43 -13.91
N GLN A 130 -6.73 -5.10 -12.62
CA GLN A 130 -7.74 -4.18 -12.09
C GLN A 130 -7.42 -2.71 -12.39
N TYR A 131 -6.16 -2.30 -12.28
CA TYR A 131 -5.76 -0.90 -12.29
C TYR A 131 -5.04 -0.45 -13.56
N GLY A 132 -4.49 -1.39 -14.35
CA GLY A 132 -3.78 -1.09 -15.59
C GLY A 132 -2.66 -0.08 -15.37
N GLU A 133 -2.66 1.00 -16.15
CA GLU A 133 -1.65 2.07 -16.09
C GLU A 133 -1.71 2.92 -14.81
N LYS A 134 -2.79 2.81 -14.02
CA LYS A 134 -2.89 3.51 -12.72
C LYS A 134 -2.00 2.90 -11.65
N LEU A 135 -1.55 1.66 -11.85
CA LEU A 135 -0.67 0.95 -10.94
C LEU A 135 0.80 1.20 -11.31
N THR A 136 1.58 1.65 -10.33
CA THR A 136 3.04 1.75 -10.43
C THR A 136 3.68 0.81 -9.43
N ILE A 137 4.78 0.16 -9.82
CA ILE A 137 5.51 -0.78 -8.95
C ILE A 137 6.98 -0.41 -9.08
N ARG A 138 7.61 0.04 -7.99
CA ARG A 138 8.97 0.58 -8.04
C ARG A 138 9.83 0.04 -6.91
N LYS A 139 11.09 -0.26 -7.22
CA LYS A 139 12.13 -0.43 -6.20
C LYS A 139 12.60 0.94 -5.76
N MET A 140 12.61 1.18 -4.46
CA MET A 140 13.11 2.40 -3.84
C MET A 140 14.43 2.11 -3.14
N MET A 141 15.44 2.90 -3.43
CA MET A 141 16.78 2.77 -2.85
C MET A 141 17.31 4.11 -2.40
N ARG A 142 18.21 4.06 -1.41
CA ARG A 142 18.94 5.22 -0.95
C ARG A 142 20.36 5.14 -1.50
N ASN A 143 20.80 6.19 -2.19
CA ASN A 143 22.20 6.30 -2.61
C ASN A 143 23.08 6.75 -1.43
N ASP A 144 24.39 6.72 -1.65
CA ASP A 144 25.41 7.20 -0.71
C ASP A 144 25.18 8.67 -0.32
N ASP A 145 24.67 9.49 -1.23
CA ASP A 145 24.31 10.91 -1.00
C ASP A 145 23.01 11.08 -0.17
N GLY A 146 22.41 9.98 0.29
CA GLY A 146 21.17 9.98 1.06
C GLY A 146 19.90 10.21 0.23
N GLN A 147 20.01 10.52 -1.07
CA GLN A 147 18.89 10.72 -1.99
C GLN A 147 18.22 9.40 -2.38
N TRP A 148 16.90 9.43 -2.56
CA TRP A 148 16.12 8.29 -3.03
C TRP A 148 16.14 8.19 -4.56
N LYS A 149 16.45 6.99 -5.06
CA LYS A 149 16.24 6.61 -6.47
C LYS A 149 15.15 5.56 -6.57
N SER A 150 14.40 5.63 -7.67
CA SER A 150 13.36 4.64 -8.00
C SER A 150 13.72 3.90 -9.29
N HIS A 151 13.51 2.60 -9.31
CA HIS A 151 13.55 1.78 -10.53
C HIS A 151 12.18 1.14 -10.76
N ASP A 152 11.68 1.15 -11.98
CA ASP A 152 10.41 0.51 -12.31
C ASP A 152 10.56 -1.02 -12.30
N LEU A 153 9.67 -1.70 -11.60
CA LEU A 153 9.64 -3.17 -11.52
C LEU A 153 8.52 -3.78 -12.36
N ARG A 154 7.66 -2.96 -12.98
CA ARG A 154 6.48 -3.48 -13.71
C ARG A 154 6.85 -4.49 -14.81
N SER A 155 8.01 -4.32 -15.44
CA SER A 155 8.54 -5.21 -16.48
C SER A 155 8.70 -6.68 -16.05
N TYR A 156 8.82 -6.98 -14.76
CA TYR A 156 8.89 -8.36 -14.25
C TYR A 156 7.57 -9.14 -14.36
N TRP A 157 6.44 -8.46 -14.63
CA TRP A 157 5.10 -9.06 -14.69
C TRP A 157 4.33 -8.74 -15.98
N ASN A 158 5.01 -8.13 -16.95
CA ASN A 158 4.48 -7.93 -18.31
C ASN A 158 4.55 -9.21 -19.13
#